data_AF-A0A1F7A980-F1
#
_entry.id   AF-A0A1F7A980-F1
#
_cell.length_a   1.000
_cell.length_b   1.000
_cell.length_c   1.000
_cell.angle_alpha   90.00
_cell.angle_beta   90.00
_cell.angle_gamma   90.00
#
_symmetry.space_group_name_H-M   'P 1'
#
loop_
_entity.id
_entity.type
_entity.pdbx_description
1 polymer ?
#
loop_
_entity_poly.entity_id
_entity_poly.type
_entity_poly.pdbx_seq_one_letter_code
_entity_poly.pdbx_strand_id
1 'polypeptide(L)'
;MEFIKSIAQYLFSRNPGVQFKFYIPLIILIGLLFLCAIAFSVIYKNKKKTDFAFKHYFKKTAGRLFWIGFLFLFLVLVRYENIPYFSMRIFMYLSLLLLVYFIYKTAKTFIKDYPREKQNVQSRIGVNEHKELQYLPNKKKRH
;
A
#
# COMPACT_ATOMS: atom_id res chain seq x y z
N MET A 1 -28.90 9.72 23.85
CA MET A 1 -28.30 8.36 23.88
C MET A 1 -28.89 7.39 22.86
N GLU A 2 -30.13 7.59 22.39
CA GLU A 2 -30.77 6.68 21.44
C GLU A 2 -30.08 6.62 20.06
N PHE A 3 -29.55 7.75 19.60
CA PHE A 3 -28.80 7.83 18.34
C PHE A 3 -27.56 6.92 18.34
N ILE A 4 -26.80 6.90 19.44
CA ILE A 4 -25.60 6.05 19.58
C ILE A 4 -26.00 4.57 19.64
N LYS A 5 -27.08 4.23 20.34
CA LYS A 5 -27.64 2.87 20.36
C LYS A 5 -28.08 2.41 18.96
N SER A 6 -28.76 3.27 18.21
CA SER A 6 -29.20 3.00 16.84
C SER A 6 -28.02 2.73 15.90
N ILE A 7 -26.98 3.56 15.96
CA ILE A 7 -25.74 3.36 15.19
C ILE A 7 -25.05 2.05 15.57
N ALA A 8 -24.94 1.77 16.87
CA ALA A 8 -24.32 0.53 17.34
C ALA A 8 -25.10 -0.70 16.85
N GLN A 9 -26.43 -0.69 16.96
CA GLN A 9 -27.27 -1.78 16.43
C GLN A 9 -27.13 -1.94 14.91
N TYR A 10 -27.00 -0.84 14.17
CA TYR A 10 -26.79 -0.87 12.73
C TYR A 10 -25.41 -1.46 12.35
N LEU A 11 -24.35 -1.06 13.04
CA LEU A 11 -22.96 -1.45 12.77
C LEU A 11 -22.64 -2.89 13.21
N PHE A 12 -23.14 -3.29 14.38
CA PHE A 12 -22.92 -4.59 15.01
C PHE A 12 -24.07 -5.59 14.76
N SER A 13 -24.95 -5.30 13.80
CA SER A 13 -25.99 -6.24 13.39
C SER A 13 -25.37 -7.57 12.96
N ARG A 14 -25.84 -8.67 13.57
CA ARG A 14 -25.23 -10.01 13.44
C ARG A 14 -25.23 -10.54 12.01
N ASN A 15 -26.26 -10.20 11.24
CA ASN A 15 -26.37 -10.43 9.80
C ASN A 15 -27.12 -9.25 9.19
N PRO A 16 -26.45 -8.34 8.47
CA PRO A 16 -27.06 -7.10 7.95
C PRO A 16 -28.06 -7.27 6.78
N GLY A 17 -28.73 -8.42 6.68
CA GLY A 17 -29.71 -8.76 5.65
C GLY A 17 -29.09 -9.35 4.37
N VAL A 18 -29.84 -10.27 3.75
CA VAL A 18 -29.42 -11.08 2.57
C VAL A 18 -29.22 -10.24 1.30
N GLN A 19 -29.85 -9.07 1.21
CA GLN A 19 -29.82 -8.22 0.01
C GLN A 19 -28.71 -7.15 0.05
N PHE A 20 -27.45 -7.58 -0.02
CA PHE A 20 -26.35 -6.63 -0.19
C PHE A 20 -26.21 -6.22 -1.66
N LYS A 21 -26.81 -5.09 -2.04
CA LYS A 21 -26.81 -4.56 -3.42
C LYS A 21 -25.42 -4.18 -3.97
N PHE A 22 -24.40 -4.14 -3.13
CA PHE A 22 -23.06 -3.66 -3.49
C PHE A 22 -22.05 -4.78 -3.78
N TYR A 23 -22.48 -6.04 -3.96
CA TYR A 23 -21.56 -7.14 -4.31
C TYR A 23 -20.77 -6.85 -5.59
N ILE A 24 -21.47 -6.47 -6.67
CA ILE A 24 -20.85 -6.16 -7.97
C ILE A 24 -19.78 -5.05 -7.86
N PRO A 25 -20.08 -3.86 -7.31
CA PRO A 25 -19.06 -2.81 -7.18
C PRO A 25 -17.91 -3.19 -6.24
N LEU A 26 -18.14 -4.01 -5.22
CA LEU A 26 -17.06 -4.53 -4.37
C LEU A 26 -16.14 -5.50 -5.11
N ILE A 27 -16.69 -6.39 -5.92
CA ILE A 27 -15.90 -7.31 -6.75
C ILE A 27 -15.05 -6.51 -7.76
N ILE A 28 -15.63 -5.47 -8.39
CA ILE A 28 -14.89 -4.57 -9.29
C ILE A 28 -13.75 -3.88 -8.52
N LEU A 29 -14.02 -3.36 -7.31
CA LEU A 29 -13.01 -2.74 -6.46
C LEU A 29 -11.87 -3.72 -6.12
N ILE A 30 -12.20 -4.96 -5.74
CA ILE A 30 -11.21 -6.01 -5.45
C ILE A 30 -10.35 -6.31 -6.69
N GLY A 31 -10.98 -6.43 -7.86
CA GLY A 31 -10.28 -6.59 -9.14
C GLY A 31 -9.31 -5.45 -9.42
N LEU A 32 -9.75 -4.20 -9.24
CA LEU A 32 -8.88 -3.02 -9.37
C LEU A 32 -7.73 -3.03 -8.37
N LEU A 33 -7.95 -3.42 -7.12
CA LEU A 33 -6.90 -3.52 -6.11
C LEU A 33 -5.83 -4.55 -6.51
N PHE A 34 -6.23 -5.70 -7.04
CA PHE A 34 -5.28 -6.71 -7.53
C PHE A 34 -4.54 -6.24 -8.78
N LEU A 35 -5.22 -5.60 -9.74
CA LEU A 35 -4.57 -5.01 -10.91
C LEU A 35 -3.55 -3.94 -10.52
N CYS A 36 -3.90 -3.05 -9.58
CA CYS A 36 -2.96 -2.08 -9.02
C CYS A 36 -1.78 -2.77 -8.32
N ALA A 37 -2.01 -3.82 -7.53
CA ALA A 37 -0.94 -4.57 -6.87
C ALA A 37 0.04 -5.19 -7.88
N ILE A 38 -0.48 -5.77 -8.96
CA ILE A 38 0.31 -6.35 -10.06
C ILE A 38 1.08 -5.25 -10.79
N ALA A 39 0.42 -4.16 -11.18
CA ALA A 39 1.06 -3.03 -11.85
C ALA A 39 2.20 -2.45 -11.00
N PHE A 40 1.97 -2.23 -9.70
CA PHE A 40 3.01 -1.79 -8.77
C PHE A 40 4.15 -2.79 -8.63
N SER A 41 3.88 -4.09 -8.63
CA SER A 41 4.90 -5.13 -8.60
C SER A 41 5.79 -5.12 -9.84
N VAL A 42 5.21 -4.93 -11.03
CA VAL A 42 5.95 -4.81 -12.30
C VAL A 42 6.80 -3.54 -12.30
N ILE A 43 6.22 -2.38 -11.95
CA ILE A 43 6.94 -1.11 -11.86
C ILE A 43 8.09 -1.21 -10.85
N TYR A 44 7.86 -1.86 -9.70
CA TYR A 44 8.89 -2.10 -8.70
C TYR A 44 10.01 -2.99 -9.22
N LYS A 45 9.70 -4.08 -9.95
CA LYS A 45 10.73 -4.93 -10.55
C LYS A 45 11.64 -4.17 -11.52
N ASN A 46 11.09 -3.21 -12.25
CA ASN A 46 11.84 -2.38 -13.20
C ASN A 46 12.65 -1.28 -12.49
N LYS A 47 12.04 -0.56 -11.55
CA LYS A 47 12.67 0.59 -10.87
C LYS A 47 13.61 0.21 -9.71
N LYS A 48 13.49 -0.97 -9.12
CA LYS A 48 14.38 -1.41 -8.02
C LYS A 48 15.86 -1.50 -8.42
N LYS A 49 16.16 -1.61 -9.72
CA LYS A 49 17.53 -1.72 -10.24
C LYS A 49 18.21 -0.36 -10.37
N THR A 50 17.44 0.69 -10.63
CA THR A 50 17.96 2.03 -10.94
C THR A 50 17.78 3.02 -9.79
N ASP A 51 16.82 2.77 -8.88
CA ASP A 51 16.46 3.70 -7.83
C ASP A 51 16.42 3.01 -6.45
N PHE A 52 17.45 3.30 -5.64
CA PHE A 52 17.57 2.77 -4.28
C PHE A 52 16.50 3.33 -3.33
N ALA A 53 16.12 4.61 -3.50
CA ALA A 53 15.06 5.24 -2.70
C ALA A 53 13.71 4.59 -2.99
N PHE A 54 13.42 4.30 -4.27
CA PHE A 54 12.21 3.57 -4.65
C PHE A 54 12.17 2.16 -4.04
N LYS A 55 13.32 1.47 -4.00
CA LYS A 55 13.45 0.15 -3.39
C LYS A 55 13.15 0.18 -1.89
N HIS A 56 13.65 1.18 -1.16
CA HIS A 56 13.48 1.27 0.29
C HIS A 56 12.01 1.48 0.69
N TYR A 57 11.32 2.45 0.09
CA TYR A 57 9.96 2.82 0.47
C TYR A 57 8.88 1.89 -0.10
N PHE A 58 9.04 1.38 -1.33
CA PHE A 58 7.96 0.70 -2.04
C PHE A 58 8.05 -0.83 -2.03
N LYS A 59 9.08 -1.43 -1.42
CA LYS A 59 9.25 -2.91 -1.37
C LYS A 59 8.03 -3.66 -0.82
N LYS A 60 7.36 -3.11 0.19
CA LYS A 60 6.21 -3.75 0.85
C LYS A 60 4.86 -3.25 0.33
N THR A 61 4.84 -2.23 -0.53
CA THR A 61 3.59 -1.56 -0.96
C THR A 61 2.72 -2.49 -1.79
N ALA A 62 3.28 -3.20 -2.76
CA ALA A 62 2.55 -4.18 -3.56
C ALA A 62 1.96 -5.33 -2.72
N GLY A 63 2.75 -5.87 -1.77
CA GLY A 63 2.28 -6.93 -0.88
C GLY A 63 1.18 -6.47 0.09
N ARG A 64 1.25 -5.22 0.58
CA ARG A 64 0.19 -4.63 1.41
C ARG A 64 -1.10 -4.39 0.61
N LEU A 65 -1.00 -3.90 -0.63
CA LEU A 65 -2.16 -3.76 -1.53
C LEU A 65 -2.82 -5.12 -1.79
N PHE A 66 -2.02 -6.16 -2.03
CA PHE A 66 -2.51 -7.52 -2.23
C PHE A 66 -3.23 -8.05 -0.98
N TRP A 67 -2.65 -7.86 0.21
CA TRP A 67 -3.29 -8.24 1.47
C TRP A 67 -4.59 -7.48 1.74
N ILE A 68 -4.65 -6.18 1.39
CA ILE A 68 -5.89 -5.40 1.51
C ILE A 68 -6.95 -5.94 0.53
N GLY A 69 -6.58 -6.22 -0.72
CA GLY A 69 -7.47 -6.86 -1.69
C GLY A 69 -7.99 -8.22 -1.20
N PHE A 70 -7.11 -9.04 -0.62
CA PHE A 70 -7.47 -10.33 -0.02
C PHE A 70 -8.41 -10.17 1.18
N LEU A 71 -8.18 -9.18 2.05
CA LEU A 71 -9.07 -8.87 3.17
C LEU A 71 -10.48 -8.52 2.68
N PHE A 72 -10.60 -7.70 1.63
CA PHE A 72 -11.90 -7.38 1.02
C PHE A 72 -12.55 -8.61 0.40
N LEU A 73 -11.79 -9.46 -0.29
CA LEU A 73 -12.29 -10.72 -0.84
C LEU A 73 -12.84 -11.64 0.25
N PHE A 74 -12.08 -11.80 1.33
CA PHE A 74 -12.49 -12.59 2.49
C PHE A 74 -13.79 -12.06 3.11
N LEU A 75 -13.88 -10.75 3.33
CA LEU A 75 -15.10 -10.13 3.89
C LEU A 75 -16.32 -10.29 2.97
N VAL A 76 -16.13 -10.23 1.65
CA VAL A 76 -17.22 -10.47 0.68
C VAL A 76 -17.68 -11.93 0.73
N LEU A 77 -16.75 -12.89 0.80
CA LEU A 77 -17.08 -14.32 0.89
C LEU A 77 -17.81 -14.67 2.18
N VAL A 78 -17.30 -14.23 3.32
CA VAL A 78 -17.94 -14.38 4.63
C VAL A 78 -19.36 -13.83 4.63
N ARG A 79 -19.56 -12.69 3.96
CA ARG A 79 -20.87 -12.06 3.84
C ARG A 79 -21.81 -12.81 2.91
N TYR A 80 -21.29 -13.36 1.81
CA TYR A 80 -22.04 -14.22 0.91
C TYR A 80 -22.55 -15.47 1.63
N GLU A 81 -21.68 -16.10 2.43
CA GLU A 81 -21.99 -17.26 3.28
C GLU A 81 -22.81 -16.91 4.55
N ASN A 82 -23.15 -15.62 4.75
CA ASN A 82 -23.90 -15.13 5.92
C ASN A 82 -23.34 -15.60 7.28
N ILE A 83 -22.01 -15.73 7.39
CA ILE A 83 -21.36 -16.19 8.61
C ILE A 83 -21.60 -15.14 9.71
N PRO A 84 -22.28 -15.51 10.82
CA PRO A 84 -22.62 -14.56 11.87
C PRO A 84 -21.37 -13.95 12.49
N TYR A 85 -21.47 -12.68 12.89
CA TYR A 85 -20.42 -11.86 13.49
C TYR A 85 -19.31 -11.41 12.53
N PHE A 86 -18.85 -12.25 11.60
CA PHE A 86 -17.84 -11.84 10.61
C PHE A 86 -18.44 -11.05 9.44
N SER A 87 -19.75 -11.16 9.20
CA SER A 87 -20.50 -10.41 8.19
C SER A 87 -20.87 -8.98 8.63
N MET A 88 -20.46 -8.54 9.82
CA MET A 88 -20.83 -7.22 10.36
C MET A 88 -20.36 -6.08 9.46
N ARG A 89 -21.19 -5.03 9.36
CA ARG A 89 -20.88 -3.82 8.57
C ARG A 89 -19.61 -3.11 9.06
N ILE A 90 -19.30 -3.22 10.35
CA ILE A 90 -18.13 -2.57 10.94
C ILE A 90 -16.81 -3.04 10.31
N PHE A 91 -16.66 -4.33 9.99
CA PHE A 91 -15.44 -4.85 9.37
C PHE A 91 -15.21 -4.29 7.96
N MET A 92 -16.31 -4.09 7.22
CA MET A 92 -16.26 -3.45 5.90
C MET A 92 -15.81 -1.99 6.01
N TYR A 93 -16.39 -1.21 6.93
CA TYR A 93 -15.99 0.19 7.13
C TYR A 93 -14.57 0.33 7.66
N LEU A 94 -14.14 -0.56 8.57
CA LEU A 94 -12.77 -0.58 9.09
C LEU A 94 -11.76 -0.90 7.97
N SER A 95 -12.08 -1.86 7.10
CA SER A 95 -11.24 -2.19 5.95
C SER A 95 -11.18 -1.06 4.92
N LEU A 96 -12.28 -0.34 4.73
CA LEU A 96 -12.32 0.87 3.90
C LEU A 96 -11.45 1.98 4.48
N LEU A 97 -11.53 2.22 5.79
CA LEU A 97 -10.67 3.16 6.49
C LEU A 97 -9.18 2.80 6.36
N LEU A 98 -8.85 1.51 6.51
CA LEU A 98 -7.49 1.00 6.31
C LEU A 98 -6.99 1.26 4.88
N LEU A 99 -7.84 1.05 3.87
CA LEU A 99 -7.52 1.34 2.47
C LEU A 99 -7.24 2.83 2.27
N VAL A 100 -8.12 3.71 2.76
CA VAL A 100 -7.96 5.17 2.64
C VAL A 100 -6.69 5.63 3.34
N TYR A 101 -6.45 5.16 4.56
CA TYR A 101 -5.22 5.46 5.31
C TYR A 101 -3.96 4.98 4.57
N PHE A 102 -4.02 3.79 3.97
CA PHE A 102 -2.91 3.24 3.20
C PHE A 102 -2.61 4.05 1.94
N ILE A 103 -3.66 4.50 1.22
CA ILE A 103 -3.51 5.39 0.06
C ILE A 103 -2.90 6.72 0.50
N TYR A 104 -3.42 7.34 1.57
CA TYR A 104 -2.91 8.59 2.11
C TYR A 104 -1.43 8.48 2.50
N LYS A 105 -1.05 7.42 3.22
CA LYS A 105 0.33 7.18 3.64
C LYS A 105 1.26 7.00 2.43
N THR A 106 0.85 6.18 1.45
CA THR A 106 1.63 5.95 0.24
C THR A 106 1.80 7.22 -0.58
N ALA A 107 0.74 8.02 -0.76
CA ALA A 107 0.77 9.29 -1.46
C ALA A 107 1.68 10.31 -0.75
N LYS A 108 1.57 10.43 0.59
CA LYS A 108 2.43 11.31 1.39
C LYS A 108 3.91 10.94 1.23
N THR A 109 4.25 9.65 1.30
CA THR A 109 5.62 9.17 1.12
C THR A 109 6.13 9.41 -0.30
N PHE A 110 5.28 9.24 -1.32
CA PHE A 110 5.65 9.54 -2.71
C PHE A 110 5.91 11.03 -2.96
N ILE A 111 5.14 11.93 -2.33
CA ILE A 111 5.27 13.38 -2.56
C ILE A 111 6.37 14.00 -1.70
N LYS A 112 6.49 13.62 -0.43
CA LYS A 112 7.40 14.28 0.52
C LYS A 112 8.74 13.57 0.69
N ASP A 113 8.73 12.24 0.82
CA ASP A 113 9.91 11.48 1.23
C ASP A 113 10.74 11.04 0.02
N TYR A 114 10.08 10.65 -1.07
CA TYR A 114 10.74 10.22 -2.31
C TYR A 114 11.66 11.28 -2.96
N PRO A 115 11.26 12.56 -3.15
CA PRO A 115 12.16 13.55 -3.76
C PRO A 115 13.35 13.90 -2.86
N ARG A 116 13.14 13.92 -1.53
CA ARG A 116 14.20 14.18 -0.55
C ARG A 116 15.25 13.08 -0.57
N GLU A 117 14.83 11.82 -0.63
CA GLU A 117 15.77 10.70 -0.63
C GLU A 117 16.50 10.55 -1.96
N LYS A 118 15.85 10.86 -3.09
CA LYS A 118 16.52 10.91 -4.40
C LYS A 118 17.65 11.95 -4.43
N GLN A 119 17.42 13.14 -3.86
CA GLN A 119 18.43 14.19 -3.73
C GLN A 119 19.56 13.80 -2.77
N ASN A 120 19.23 13.14 -1.66
CA ASN A 120 20.22 12.66 -0.68
C ASN A 120 21.09 11.50 -1.20
N VAL A 121 20.54 10.61 -2.03
CA VAL A 121 21.33 9.54 -2.67
C VAL A 121 22.27 10.13 -3.72
N GLN A 122 21.80 11.09 -4.52
CA GLN A 122 22.62 11.74 -5.55
C GLN A 122 23.78 12.55 -4.95
N SER A 123 23.53 13.27 -3.85
CA SER A 123 24.60 13.98 -3.11
C SER A 123 25.59 13.03 -2.43
N ARG A 124 25.16 11.87 -1.92
CA ARG A 124 26.07 10.85 -1.37
C ARG A 124 26.95 10.18 -2.42
N ILE A 125 26.42 9.92 -3.62
CA ILE A 125 27.20 9.37 -4.74
C ILE A 125 28.28 10.37 -5.17
N GLY A 126 27.92 11.65 -5.37
CA GLY A 126 28.89 12.69 -5.74
C GLY A 126 29.97 12.95 -4.67
N VAL A 127 29.65 12.78 -3.38
CA VAL A 127 30.64 12.91 -2.29
C VAL A 127 31.58 11.70 -2.21
N ASN A 128 31.11 10.50 -2.54
CA ASN A 128 31.94 9.30 -2.50
C ASN A 128 32.82 9.15 -3.75
N GLU A 129 32.39 9.58 -4.93
CA GLU A 129 33.26 9.65 -6.13
C GLU A 129 34.48 10.56 -5.89
N HIS A 130 34.28 11.72 -5.27
CA HIS A 130 35.39 12.60 -4.91
C HIS A 130 36.34 12.01 -3.87
N LYS A 131 35.82 11.21 -2.93
CA LYS A 131 36.64 10.51 -1.95
C LYS A 131 37.41 9.34 -2.57
N GLU A 132 36.79 8.53 -3.43
CA GLU A 132 37.48 7.40 -4.10
C GLU A 132 38.62 7.89 -5.01
N LEU A 133 38.45 9.01 -5.70
CA LEU A 133 39.53 9.64 -6.49
C LEU A 133 40.70 10.13 -5.61
N GLN A 134 40.44 10.46 -4.35
CA GLN A 134 41.46 10.94 -3.41
C GLN A 134 42.30 9.80 -2.80
N TYR A 135 41.79 8.56 -2.80
CA TYR A 135 42.50 7.37 -2.30
C TYR A 135 43.25 6.59 -3.38
N LEU A 136 43.07 6.93 -4.65
CA LEU A 136 43.87 6.32 -5.71
C LEU A 136 45.28 6.95 -5.68
N PRO A 137 46.34 6.17 -5.35
CA PRO A 137 47.68 6.72 -5.35
C PRO A 137 47.98 7.22 -6.75
N ASN A 138 48.30 8.51 -6.84
CA ASN A 138 48.66 9.21 -8.06
C ASN A 138 49.81 8.42 -8.71
N LYS A 139 49.52 7.61 -9.73
CA LYS A 139 50.52 6.84 -10.46
C LYS A 139 51.42 7.86 -11.17
N LYS A 140 52.53 8.21 -10.52
CA LYS A 140 53.63 8.97 -11.09
C LYS A 140 54.03 8.26 -12.38
N LYS A 141 53.69 8.85 -13.53
CA LYS A 141 54.22 8.46 -14.83
C LYS A 141 55.74 8.63 -14.74
N ARG A 142 56.50 7.53 -14.79
CA ARG A 142 57.94 7.58 -15.01
C ARG A 142 58.15 8.01 -16.46
N HIS A 143 58.87 9.12 -16.62
CA HIS A 143 59.48 9.57 -17.86
C HIS A 143 60.52 8.56 -18.35
#